data_AF-A0A4Q2X905-F1
#
_entry.id   AF-A0A4Q2X905-F1
#
_cell.length_a   1.000
_cell.length_b   1.000
_cell.length_c   1.000
_cell.angle_alpha   90.00
_cell.angle_beta   90.00
_cell.angle_gamma   90.00
#
_symmetry.space_group_name_H-M   'P 1'
#
loop_
_entity.id
_entity.type
_entity.pdbx_description
1 polymer ?
#
loop_
_entity_poly.entity_id
_entity_poly.type
_entity_poly.pdbx_seq_one_letter_code
_entity_poly.pdbx_strand_id
1 'polypeptide(L)'
;MNQSDFQRMADAYSKARFKDVVLPAGGLPDSFCVVTAWNPDGNVLSVEENELRGRELSERLDTLQLPYFPVTGYDPDSPHGGTGLRNLLR
;
A
#
# COMPACT_ATOMS: atom_id res chain seq x y z
N MET A 1 18.48 -1.57 -2.73
CA MET A 1 17.70 -1.41 -3.97
C MET A 1 18.62 -0.72 -4.98
N ASN A 2 18.84 -1.33 -6.15
CA ASN A 2 19.64 -0.69 -7.19
C ASN A 2 18.78 0.38 -7.92
N GLN A 3 19.41 1.24 -8.72
CA GLN A 3 18.70 2.31 -9.42
C GLN A 3 17.64 1.79 -10.40
N SER A 4 17.87 0.62 -11.02
CA SER A 4 16.91 -0.01 -11.93
C SER A 4 15.66 -0.54 -11.22
N ASP A 5 15.80 -1.09 -10.02
CA ASP A 5 14.69 -1.58 -9.21
C ASP A 5 13.81 -0.41 -8.76
N PHE A 6 14.46 0.70 -8.36
CA PHE A 6 13.74 1.91 -7.98
C PHE A 6 12.97 2.50 -9.16
N GLN A 7 13.58 2.57 -10.35
CA GLN A 7 12.89 3.06 -11.55
C GLN A 7 11.70 2.17 -11.91
N ARG A 8 11.89 0.84 -11.88
CA ARG A 8 10.83 -0.14 -12.15
C ARG A 8 9.68 -0.01 -11.15
N MET A 9 10.01 0.18 -9.87
CA MET A 9 9.05 0.41 -8.80
C MET A 9 8.27 1.73 -9.02
N ALA A 10 8.96 2.82 -9.33
CA ALA A 10 8.35 4.12 -9.61
C ALA A 10 7.40 4.06 -10.82
N ASP A 11 7.82 3.38 -11.89
CA ASP A 11 7.01 3.21 -13.10
C ASP A 11 5.74 2.40 -12.80
N ALA A 12 5.85 1.30 -12.03
CA ALA A 12 4.71 0.49 -11.63
C ALA A 12 3.71 1.29 -10.77
N TYR A 13 4.19 2.03 -9.76
CA TYR A 13 3.30 2.79 -8.88
C TYR A 13 2.71 4.04 -9.53
N SER A 14 3.36 4.61 -10.55
CA SER A 14 2.79 5.74 -11.32
C SER A 14 1.46 5.39 -12.01
N LYS A 15 1.24 4.10 -12.29
CA LYS A 15 0.03 3.58 -12.95
C LYS A 15 -0.97 2.97 -11.98
N ALA A 16 -0.60 2.79 -10.72
CA ALA A 16 -1.49 2.21 -9.72
C ALA A 16 -2.80 3.01 -9.61
N ARG A 17 -3.90 2.27 -9.50
CA ARG A 17 -5.23 2.78 -9.17
C ARG A 17 -5.63 2.24 -7.82
N PHE A 18 -6.56 2.93 -7.17
CA PHE A 18 -7.00 2.58 -5.84
C PHE A 18 -8.52 2.46 -5.82
N LYS A 19 -9.01 1.46 -5.11
CA LYS A 19 -10.43 1.21 -4.88
C LYS A 19 -10.67 0.88 -3.40
N ASP A 20 -11.94 0.74 -3.04
CA ASP A 20 -12.38 0.39 -1.68
C ASP A 20 -11.84 1.39 -0.62
N VAL A 21 -11.72 2.66 -1.02
CA VAL A 21 -11.14 3.70 -0.18
C VAL A 21 -12.16 4.16 0.85
N VAL A 22 -11.88 3.89 2.13
CA VAL A 22 -12.61 4.50 3.24
C VAL A 22 -11.87 5.77 3.64
N LEU A 23 -12.39 6.92 3.21
CA LEU A 23 -11.79 8.21 3.55
C LEU A 23 -11.92 8.50 5.05
N PRO A 24 -10.89 9.08 5.68
CA PRO A 24 -11.00 9.56 7.05
C PRO A 24 -12.05 10.68 7.15
N ALA A 25 -12.66 10.83 8.32
CA ALA A 25 -13.59 11.91 8.60
C ALA A 25 -12.86 13.26 8.48
N GLY A 26 -13.18 14.02 7.43
CA GLY A 26 -12.46 15.26 7.07
C GLY A 26 -11.80 15.23 5.69
N GLY A 27 -11.81 14.09 4.99
CA GLY A 27 -11.22 13.95 3.66
C GLY A 27 -9.72 13.68 3.67
N LEU A 28 -9.11 13.62 2.49
CA LEU A 28 -7.66 13.42 2.38
C LEU A 28 -6.90 14.71 2.74
N PRO A 29 -5.77 14.60 3.45
CA PRO A 29 -4.88 15.73 3.69
C PRO A 29 -4.21 16.16 2.39
N ASP A 30 -3.66 17.37 2.40
CA ASP A 30 -2.87 17.93 1.29
C ASP A 30 -1.65 17.06 0.97
N SER A 31 -1.13 16.32 1.96
CA SER A 31 -0.01 15.40 1.80
C SER A 31 -0.22 14.07 2.53
N PHE A 32 0.10 12.95 1.87
CA PHE A 32 0.04 11.61 2.45
C PHE A 32 1.04 10.67 1.76
N CYS A 33 1.28 9.51 2.37
CA CYS A 33 2.15 8.48 1.83
C CYS A 33 1.38 7.18 1.61
N VAL A 34 1.71 6.45 0.54
CA VAL A 34 1.19 5.11 0.28
C VAL A 34 2.22 4.09 0.73
N VAL A 35 1.81 3.15 1.57
CA VAL A 35 2.63 2.01 2.01
C VAL A 35 2.07 0.75 1.36
N THR A 36 2.85 0.15 0.48
CA THR A 36 2.40 -0.99 -0.32
C THR A 36 3.51 -2.02 -0.39
N ALA A 37 3.12 -3.29 -0.48
CA ALA A 37 4.07 -4.37 -0.60
C ALA A 37 4.77 -4.28 -1.97
N TRP A 38 6.09 -4.32 -1.95
CA TRP A 38 6.92 -4.48 -3.13
C TRP A 38 7.56 -5.86 -3.09
N ASN A 39 7.32 -6.66 -4.14
CA ASN A 39 7.81 -8.03 -4.24
C ASN A 39 8.59 -8.20 -5.56
N PRO A 40 9.85 -7.72 -5.62
CA PRO A 40 10.66 -7.78 -6.83
C PRO A 40 11.01 -9.23 -7.22
N ASP A 41 11.06 -10.13 -6.25
CA ASP A 41 11.48 -11.53 -6.42
C ASP A 41 10.33 -12.43 -6.87
N GLY A 42 9.10 -11.93 -6.95
CA GLY A 42 7.93 -12.67 -7.40
C GLY A 42 7.44 -13.77 -6.44
N ASN A 43 7.92 -13.77 -5.19
CA ASN A 43 7.50 -14.74 -4.18
C ASN A 43 6.03 -14.55 -3.80
N VAL A 44 5.17 -15.52 -4.11
CA VAL A 44 3.74 -15.44 -3.76
C VAL A 44 3.57 -15.84 -2.30
N LEU A 45 3.04 -14.92 -1.48
CA LEU A 45 2.58 -15.23 -0.13
C LEU A 45 1.20 -15.88 -0.20
N SER A 46 0.90 -16.74 0.76
CA SER A 46 -0.48 -17.18 0.98
C SER A 46 -1.36 -15.98 1.42
N VAL A 47 -2.68 -16.11 1.22
CA VAL A 47 -3.65 -15.10 1.66
C VAL A 47 -3.52 -14.86 3.17
N GLU A 48 -3.41 -15.94 3.95
CA GLU A 48 -3.29 -15.86 5.41
C GLU A 48 -2.03 -15.12 5.86
N GLU A 49 -0.88 -15.38 5.23
CA GLU A 49 0.37 -14.66 5.53
C GLU A 49 0.28 -13.18 5.15
N ASN A 50 -0.33 -12.87 4.01
CA ASN A 50 -0.51 -11.49 3.57
C ASN A 50 -1.42 -10.71 4.52
N GLU A 51 -2.52 -11.33 4.97
CA GLU A 51 -3.42 -10.75 5.97
C GLU A 51 -2.75 -10.58 7.33
N LEU A 52 -1.93 -11.55 7.76
CA LEU A 52 -1.16 -11.45 9.00
C LEU A 52 -0.22 -10.24 8.96
N ARG A 53 0.54 -10.07 7.88
CA ARG A 53 1.41 -8.90 7.70
C ARG A 53 0.64 -7.58 7.66
N GLY A 54 -0.56 -7.59 7.07
CA GLY A 54 -1.47 -6.45 7.09
C GLY A 54 -1.85 -6.06 8.52
N ARG A 55 -2.23 -7.04 9.36
CA ARG A 55 -2.54 -6.81 10.79
C ARG A 55 -1.35 -6.30 11.57
N GLU A 56 -0.18 -6.93 11.41
CA GLU A 56 1.06 -6.51 12.09
C GLU A 56 1.44 -5.06 11.74
N LEU A 57 1.23 -4.63 10.49
CA LEU A 57 1.47 -3.25 10.09
C LEU A 57 0.48 -2.30 10.77
N SER A 58 -0.82 -2.62 10.75
CA SER A 58 -1.85 -1.81 11.42
C SER A 58 -1.58 -1.65 12.92
N GLU A 59 -1.27 -2.74 13.63
CA GLU A 59 -0.95 -2.71 15.07
C GLU A 59 0.27 -1.82 15.39
N ARG A 60 1.28 -1.82 14.51
CA ARG A 60 2.44 -0.93 14.66
C ARG A 60 2.07 0.53 14.43
N LEU A 61 1.22 0.82 13.45
CA LEU A 61 0.76 2.18 13.19
C LEU A 61 -0.10 2.71 14.35
N ASP A 62 -0.97 1.86 14.92
CA ASP A 62 -1.76 2.17 16.11
C ASP A 62 -0.86 2.48 17.31
N THR A 63 0.17 1.65 17.54
CA THR A 63 1.15 1.85 18.62
C THR A 63 1.89 3.19 18.48
N LEU A 64 2.18 3.59 17.24
CA LEU A 64 2.83 4.86 16.93
C LEU A 64 1.85 6.06 16.88
N GLN A 65 0.55 5.81 17.07
CA GLN A 65 -0.52 6.81 16.94
C GLN A 65 -0.48 7.54 15.59
N LEU A 66 -0.09 6.83 14.54
CA LEU A 66 -0.06 7.36 13.17
C LEU A 66 -1.42 7.13 12.53
N PRO A 67 -2.09 8.17 12.00
CA PRO A 67 -3.35 7.97 11.31
C PRO A 67 -3.11 7.24 9.97
N TYR A 68 -3.95 6.25 9.69
CA TYR A 68 -3.92 5.49 8.45
C TYR A 68 -5.33 5.07 8.04
N PHE A 69 -5.47 4.69 6.77
CA PHE A 69 -6.68 4.05 6.28
C PHE A 69 -6.30 3.00 5.21
N PRO A 70 -7.01 1.86 5.17
CA PRO A 70 -6.73 0.81 4.19
C PRO A 70 -7.20 1.22 2.79
N VAL A 71 -6.49 0.75 1.76
CA VAL A 71 -6.88 0.93 0.35
C VAL A 71 -6.48 -0.27 -0.48
N THR A 72 -7.28 -0.64 -1.47
CA THR A 72 -6.86 -1.71 -2.39
C THR A 72 -6.20 -1.11 -3.62
N GLY A 73 -4.91 -1.38 -3.81
CA GLY A 73 -4.19 -1.03 -5.03
C GLY A 73 -4.48 -2.02 -6.14
N TYR A 74 -4.64 -1.56 -7.36
CA TYR A 74 -4.69 -2.44 -8.53
C TYR A 74 -4.09 -1.74 -9.75
N ASP A 75 -3.56 -2.54 -10.65
CA ASP A 75 -3.17 -2.09 -11.98
C ASP A 75 -4.32 -2.44 -12.94
N PRO A 76 -4.91 -1.49 -13.69
CA PRO A 76 -5.98 -1.79 -14.64
C PRO A 76 -5.50 -2.62 -15.85
N ASP A 77 -4.21 -2.53 -16.20
CA ASP A 77 -3.62 -3.22 -17.35
C ASP A 77 -3.04 -4.60 -16.99
N SER A 78 -3.08 -4.96 -15.70
CA SER A 78 -2.62 -6.23 -15.17
C SER A 78 -3.72 -6.87 -14.32
N PRO A 79 -4.03 -8.17 -14.46
CA PRO A 79 -5.07 -8.83 -13.67
C PRO A 79 -4.74 -8.96 -12.17
N HIS A 80 -3.65 -8.36 -11.68
CA HIS A 80 -3.20 -8.43 -10.29
C HIS A 80 -3.67 -7.22 -9.48
N GLY A 81 -4.71 -7.41 -8.68
CA GLY A 81 -5.08 -6.50 -7.59
C GLY A 81 -4.38 -6.93 -6.30
N GLY A 82 -3.79 -5.98 -5.57
CA GLY A 82 -3.13 -6.20 -4.27
C GLY A 82 -3.60 -5.19 -3.24
N THR A 83 -4.05 -5.66 -2.08
CA THR A 83 -4.43 -4.77 -0.98
C THR A 83 -3.22 -4.02 -0.42
N GLY A 84 -3.33 -2.70 -0.23
CA GLY A 84 -2.30 -1.83 0.33
C GLY A 84 -2.80 -1.03 1.54
N LEU A 85 -1.91 -0.29 2.20
CA LEU A 85 -2.24 0.56 3.35
C LEU A 85 -1.78 2.00 3.08
N ARG A 86 -2.53 3.02 3.49
CA ARG A 86 -2.14 4.43 3.36
C ARG A 86 -1.86 5.07 4.71
N ASN A 87 -0.73 5.75 4.82
CA ASN A 87 -0.37 6.56 5.98
C ASN A 87 -0.69 8.05 5.73
N LEU A 88 -1.30 8.68 6.72
CA LEU A 88 -1.60 10.12 6.75
C LEU A 88 -0.52 10.86 7.55
N LEU A 89 0.43 11.50 6.87
CA LEU A 89 1.36 12.50 7.43
C LEU A 89 1.69 13.45 6.26
N ARG A 90 1.54 14.78 6.30
CA ARG A 90 1.41 15.80 7.36
C ARG A 90 0.20 16.70 7.12
#